data_AF-A0A7V5VZ60-F1
#
_entry.id   AF-A0A7V5VZ60-F1
#
_cell.length_a   1.000
_cell.length_b   1.000
_cell.length_c   1.000
_cell.angle_alpha   90.00
_cell.angle_beta   90.00
_cell.angle_gamma   90.00
#
_symmetry.space_group_name_H-M   'P 1'
#
loop_
_entity.id
_entity.type
_entity.pdbx_description
1 polymer ?
#
loop_
_entity_poly.entity_id
_entity_poly.type
_entity_poly.pdbx_seq_one_letter_code
_entity_poly.pdbx_strand_id
1 'polypeptide(L)'
;KGKKPATHIWFWSGGHKPFIKPFKEKYGLAGGVISAVDLIFGLGIAANLKPIHVEGATGLPDTNYFGKAKAGLDFLKDNDFILIHVEATDEMGHSGDYEMKKKALEDFDKYIVGEFLKSEPSFNNELVICVLPDHPTPCALRTHIRDPVPFVIYNPKSKIQNKNRIFSEKFGSIGEFGLIKDGETFIKILLGLKN
;
A
#
# COMPACT_ATOMS: atom_id res chain seq x y z
N LYS A 1 25.45 30.48 10.58
CA LYS A 1 25.66 30.05 9.18
C LYS A 1 25.09 31.04 8.12
N GLY A 2 24.87 32.34 8.43
CA GLY A 2 24.33 33.31 7.45
C GLY A 2 22.90 33.03 6.92
N LYS A 3 22.24 31.95 7.35
CA LYS A 3 20.85 31.64 7.02
C LYS A 3 19.89 32.47 7.87
N LYS A 4 18.73 32.83 7.31
CA LYS A 4 17.65 33.50 8.05
C LYS A 4 17.17 32.61 9.21
N PRO A 5 16.94 33.16 10.41
CA PRO A 5 16.40 32.39 11.53
C PRO A 5 14.94 31.98 11.24
N ALA A 6 14.55 30.78 11.66
CA ALA A 6 13.16 30.33 11.64
C ALA A 6 12.41 30.95 12.82
N THR A 7 11.75 32.10 12.61
CA THR A 7 11.12 32.91 13.67
C THR A 7 9.59 32.83 13.69
N HIS A 8 8.98 32.11 12.76
CA HIS A 8 7.52 32.00 12.61
C HIS A 8 7.11 30.54 12.50
N ILE A 9 5.91 30.24 12.98
CA ILE A 9 5.24 28.95 12.81
C ILE A 9 4.05 29.14 11.86
N TRP A 10 3.86 28.21 10.93
CA TRP A 10 2.74 28.24 9.98
C TRP A 10 1.85 27.02 10.26
N PHE A 11 0.75 27.24 10.98
CA PHE A 11 -0.29 26.22 11.11
C PHE A 11 -1.12 26.16 9.83
N TRP A 12 -1.27 24.99 9.24
CA TRP A 12 -2.21 24.75 8.17
C TRP A 12 -3.10 23.54 8.50
N SER A 13 -4.27 23.45 7.86
CA SER A 13 -5.17 22.29 7.88
C SER A 13 -5.42 21.70 9.27
N GLY A 14 -6.09 22.47 10.13
CA GLY A 14 -6.59 21.96 11.41
C GLY A 14 -7.52 20.75 11.19
N GLY A 15 -7.32 19.69 11.97
CA GLY A 15 -8.09 18.46 11.87
C GLY A 15 -8.41 17.87 13.24
N HIS A 16 -9.39 16.96 13.27
CA HIS A 16 -9.75 16.18 14.45
C HIS A 16 -9.36 14.72 14.25
N LYS A 17 -9.12 14.00 15.36
CA LYS A 17 -8.92 12.55 15.30
C LYS A 17 -10.17 11.90 14.68
N PRO A 18 -10.05 11.16 13.56
CA PRO A 18 -11.20 10.50 12.97
C PRO A 18 -11.67 9.36 13.88
N PHE A 19 -12.99 9.13 13.93
CA PHE A 19 -13.52 7.91 14.51
C PHE A 19 -13.45 6.80 13.45
N ILE A 20 -12.51 5.88 13.64
CA ILE A 20 -12.35 4.69 12.81
C ILE A 20 -12.63 3.48 13.70
N LYS A 21 -13.57 2.63 13.29
CA LYS A 21 -13.85 1.38 13.99
C LYS A 21 -12.58 0.50 13.94
N PRO A 22 -12.07 0.00 15.08
CA PRO A 22 -10.90 -0.86 15.10
C PRO A 22 -11.02 -2.03 14.12
N PHE A 23 -9.95 -2.32 13.37
CA PHE A 23 -9.94 -3.33 12.31
C PHE A 23 -10.34 -4.71 12.84
N LYS A 24 -9.83 -5.09 14.01
CA LYS A 24 -10.20 -6.33 14.71
C LYS A 24 -11.68 -6.37 15.12
N GLU A 25 -12.25 -5.26 15.55
CA GLU A 25 -13.67 -5.20 15.91
C GLU A 25 -14.56 -5.30 14.67
N LYS A 26 -14.08 -4.80 13.53
CA LYS A 26 -14.84 -4.77 12.28
C LYS A 26 -14.77 -6.08 11.50
N TYR A 27 -13.58 -6.68 11.41
CA TYR A 27 -13.32 -7.86 10.55
C TYR A 27 -12.80 -9.08 11.31
N GLY A 28 -12.59 -8.99 12.63
CA GLY A 28 -12.09 -10.09 13.44
C GLY A 28 -10.57 -10.32 13.36
N LEU A 29 -9.86 -9.55 12.54
CA LEU A 29 -8.44 -9.76 12.25
C LEU A 29 -7.55 -8.76 13.00
N ALA A 30 -6.45 -9.25 13.55
CA ALA A 30 -5.38 -8.40 14.08
C ALA A 30 -4.33 -8.14 13.00
N GLY A 31 -3.80 -6.91 12.95
CA GLY A 31 -2.86 -6.57 11.90
C GLY A 31 -1.94 -5.40 12.20
N GLY A 32 -1.09 -5.10 11.23
CA GLY A 32 -0.07 -4.06 11.31
C GLY A 32 -0.06 -3.13 10.11
N VAL A 33 0.68 -2.03 10.24
CA VAL A 33 0.95 -1.07 9.17
C VAL A 33 2.44 -0.76 9.10
N ILE A 34 3.01 -0.84 7.90
CA ILE A 34 4.37 -0.42 7.58
C ILE A 34 4.28 0.74 6.60
N SER A 35 4.86 1.89 6.95
CA SER A 35 4.93 3.06 6.07
C SER A 35 6.23 3.83 6.28
N ALA A 36 6.44 4.87 5.47
CA ALA A 36 7.40 5.94 5.75
C ALA A 36 6.70 7.27 6.05
N VAL A 37 5.37 7.32 5.90
CA VAL A 37 4.55 8.54 5.94
C VAL A 37 3.69 8.53 7.20
N ASP A 38 3.81 9.60 7.99
CA ASP A 38 3.10 9.76 9.27
C ASP A 38 1.59 9.70 9.13
N LEU A 39 1.03 10.22 8.02
CA LEU A 39 -0.40 10.16 7.74
C LEU A 39 -0.90 8.71 7.71
N ILE A 40 -0.19 7.82 7.02
CA ILE A 40 -0.57 6.41 6.89
C ILE A 40 -0.40 5.66 8.22
N PHE A 41 0.66 5.96 8.97
CA PHE A 41 0.78 5.45 10.34
C PHE A 41 -0.38 5.92 11.23
N GLY A 42 -0.75 7.20 11.15
CA GLY A 42 -1.87 7.76 11.90
C GLY A 42 -3.21 7.08 11.58
N LEU A 43 -3.48 6.82 10.30
CA LEU A 43 -4.67 6.07 9.87
C LEU A 43 -4.66 4.63 10.39
N GLY A 44 -3.53 3.94 10.29
CA GLY A 44 -3.39 2.59 10.83
C GLY A 44 -3.60 2.54 12.34
N ILE A 45 -3.00 3.48 13.09
CA ILE A 45 -3.19 3.61 14.54
C ILE A 45 -4.66 3.90 14.88
N ALA A 46 -5.32 4.79 14.13
CA ALA A 46 -6.74 5.07 14.31
C ALA A 46 -7.61 3.83 14.04
N ALA A 47 -7.20 2.95 13.13
CA ALA A 47 -7.82 1.64 12.88
C ALA A 47 -7.32 0.53 13.84
N ASN A 48 -6.49 0.86 14.84
CA ASN A 48 -5.88 -0.08 15.78
C ASN A 48 -4.98 -1.17 15.13
N LEU A 49 -4.33 -0.83 14.02
CA LEU A 49 -3.23 -1.61 13.44
C LEU A 49 -1.91 -1.26 14.14
N LYS A 50 -1.08 -2.26 14.40
CA LYS A 50 0.23 -2.06 15.02
C LYS A 50 1.19 -1.34 14.05
N PRO A 51 1.72 -0.16 14.38
CA PRO A 51 2.75 0.47 13.55
C PRO A 51 4.07 -0.30 13.66
N ILE A 52 4.69 -0.57 12.51
CA ILE A 52 5.97 -1.26 12.40
C ILE A 52 6.93 -0.32 11.65
N HIS A 53 7.95 0.14 12.38
CA HIS A 53 8.97 1.03 11.83
C HIS A 53 10.13 0.20 11.27
N VAL A 54 10.54 0.55 10.06
CA VAL A 54 11.63 -0.13 9.33
C VAL A 54 12.75 0.87 9.13
N GLU A 55 13.96 0.50 9.56
CA GLU A 55 15.15 1.31 9.35
C GLU A 55 15.40 1.54 7.84
N GLY A 56 15.66 2.79 7.47
CA GLY A 56 15.84 3.18 6.06
C GLY A 56 14.54 3.29 5.26
N ALA A 57 13.35 3.22 5.87
CA ALA A 57 12.10 3.54 5.18
C ALA A 57 11.94 5.06 5.01
N THR A 58 12.53 5.64 3.96
CA THR A 58 12.59 7.09 3.71
C THR A 58 11.34 7.68 3.08
N GLY A 59 10.57 6.86 2.36
CA GLY A 59 9.44 7.31 1.53
C GLY A 59 9.85 7.78 0.13
N LEU A 60 11.15 7.88 -0.14
CA LEU A 60 11.71 8.24 -1.44
C LEU A 60 12.18 6.99 -2.21
N PRO A 61 12.63 7.10 -3.48
CA PRO A 61 13.08 5.94 -4.26
C PRO A 61 14.25 5.15 -3.64
N ASP A 62 14.98 5.71 -2.68
CA ASP A 62 16.04 5.03 -1.92
C ASP A 62 15.53 4.29 -0.66
N THR A 63 14.20 4.24 -0.46
CA THR A 63 13.56 3.60 0.69
C THR A 63 13.91 2.11 0.78
N ASN A 64 13.95 1.57 2.00
CA ASN A 64 14.27 0.17 2.25
C ASN A 64 13.09 -0.78 1.91
N TYR A 65 12.83 -0.99 0.62
CA TYR A 65 11.77 -1.89 0.12
C TYR A 65 11.87 -3.30 0.70
N PHE A 66 13.05 -3.91 0.63
CA PHE A 66 13.28 -5.27 1.14
C PHE A 66 13.07 -5.36 2.65
N GLY A 67 13.53 -4.36 3.41
CA GLY A 67 13.30 -4.28 4.85
C GLY A 67 11.82 -4.21 5.20
N LYS A 68 11.02 -3.46 4.42
CA LYS A 68 9.56 -3.43 4.56
C LYS A 68 8.94 -4.80 4.32
N ALA A 69 9.34 -5.47 3.24
CA ALA A 69 8.83 -6.81 2.93
C ALA A 69 9.16 -7.83 4.02
N LYS A 70 10.43 -7.88 4.45
CA LYS A 70 10.89 -8.76 5.52
C LYS A 70 10.14 -8.52 6.82
N ALA A 71 10.01 -7.27 7.25
CA ALA A 71 9.28 -6.93 8.48
C ALA A 71 7.81 -7.33 8.40
N GLY A 72 7.16 -7.18 7.24
CA GLY A 72 5.79 -7.61 7.02
C GLY A 72 5.62 -9.12 7.06
N LEU A 73 6.51 -9.86 6.38
CA LEU A 73 6.52 -11.33 6.39
C LEU A 73 6.78 -11.89 7.79
N ASP A 74 7.72 -11.32 8.53
CA ASP A 74 7.99 -11.71 9.91
C ASP A 74 6.78 -11.42 10.82
N PHE A 75 6.10 -10.28 10.63
CA PHE A 75 4.91 -9.93 11.38
C PHE A 75 3.73 -10.89 11.14
N LEU A 76 3.53 -11.32 9.88
CA LEU A 76 2.46 -12.24 9.49
C LEU A 76 2.60 -13.66 10.05
N LYS A 77 3.76 -14.03 10.61
CA LYS A 77 3.92 -15.34 11.28
C LYS A 77 3.00 -15.51 12.48
N ASP A 78 2.69 -14.40 13.16
CA ASP A 78 1.90 -14.37 14.38
C ASP A 78 0.62 -13.52 14.28
N ASN A 79 0.29 -13.00 13.07
CA ASN A 79 -0.81 -12.05 12.86
C ASN A 79 -1.50 -12.28 11.50
N ASP A 80 -2.71 -11.75 11.37
CA ASP A 80 -3.59 -12.09 10.24
C ASP A 80 -3.45 -11.14 9.04
N PHE A 81 -3.02 -9.90 9.28
CA PHE A 81 -3.07 -8.83 8.28
C PHE A 81 -1.88 -7.87 8.36
N ILE A 82 -1.35 -7.47 7.20
CA ILE A 82 -0.36 -6.39 7.11
C ILE A 82 -0.68 -5.46 5.94
N LEU A 83 -0.72 -4.16 6.20
CA LEU A 83 -0.70 -3.12 5.17
C LEU A 83 0.73 -2.61 5.01
N ILE A 84 1.30 -2.74 3.81
CA ILE A 84 2.62 -2.20 3.47
C ILE A 84 2.45 -1.07 2.47
N HIS A 85 2.90 0.11 2.85
CA HIS A 85 2.78 1.32 2.06
C HIS A 85 4.13 1.75 1.46
N VAL A 86 4.09 2.18 0.20
CA VAL A 86 5.23 2.70 -0.55
C VAL A 86 4.86 4.06 -1.15
N GLU A 87 5.49 5.10 -0.62
CA GLU A 87 5.27 6.50 -1.03
C GLU A 87 6.03 6.88 -2.30
N ALA A 88 7.19 6.27 -2.55
CA ALA A 88 8.15 6.71 -3.56
C ALA A 88 7.57 6.90 -4.97
N THR A 89 6.57 6.09 -5.35
CA THR A 89 5.92 6.17 -6.67
C THR A 89 5.03 7.40 -6.82
N ASP A 90 4.48 7.90 -5.72
CA ASP A 90 3.65 9.10 -5.69
C ASP A 90 4.51 10.37 -5.76
N GLU A 91 5.56 10.43 -4.93
CA GLU A 91 6.56 11.50 -4.94
C GLU A 91 7.18 11.69 -6.33
N MET A 92 7.49 10.61 -7.05
CA MET A 92 7.99 10.71 -8.43
C MET A 92 6.90 11.08 -9.45
N GLY A 93 5.63 10.83 -9.13
CA GLY A 93 4.49 11.39 -9.85
C GLY A 93 4.43 12.92 -9.70
N HIS A 94 4.54 13.42 -8.47
CA HIS A 94 4.55 14.85 -8.16
C HIS A 94 5.76 15.60 -8.73
N SER A 95 6.95 15.01 -8.70
CA SER A 95 8.14 15.62 -9.31
C SER A 95 8.08 15.62 -10.84
N GLY A 96 7.25 14.74 -11.42
CA GLY A 96 7.18 14.51 -12.86
C GLY A 96 8.37 13.72 -13.40
N ASP A 97 9.14 13.05 -12.53
CA ASP A 97 10.26 12.21 -12.90
C ASP A 97 9.78 10.80 -13.27
N TYR A 98 9.48 10.61 -14.55
CA TYR A 98 9.02 9.34 -15.09
C TYR A 98 10.03 8.20 -14.88
N GLU A 99 11.32 8.46 -15.07
CA GLU A 99 12.36 7.43 -14.98
C GLU A 99 12.49 6.93 -13.54
N MET A 100 12.49 7.84 -12.57
CA MET A 100 12.51 7.45 -11.16
C MET A 100 11.19 6.83 -10.71
N LYS A 101 10.03 7.26 -11.25
CA LYS A 101 8.75 6.60 -10.98
C LYS A 101 8.75 5.15 -11.46
N LYS A 102 9.25 4.92 -12.68
CA LYS A 102 9.40 3.58 -13.26
C LYS A 102 10.35 2.74 -12.41
N LYS A 103 11.51 3.27 -12.04
CA LYS A 103 12.46 2.58 -11.17
C LYS A 103 11.83 2.21 -9.81
N ALA A 104 11.09 3.12 -9.18
CA ALA A 104 10.41 2.85 -7.91
C ALA A 104 9.35 1.74 -8.04
N LEU A 105 8.66 1.63 -9.17
CA LEU A 105 7.74 0.53 -9.47
C LEU A 105 8.48 -0.80 -9.69
N GLU A 106 9.62 -0.79 -10.39
CA GLU A 106 10.45 -1.99 -10.58
C GLU A 106 11.05 -2.49 -9.26
N ASP A 107 11.50 -1.58 -8.39
CA ASP A 107 12.01 -1.92 -7.06
C ASP A 107 10.87 -2.41 -6.15
N PHE A 108 9.67 -1.82 -6.23
CA PHE A 108 8.47 -2.32 -5.54
C PHE A 108 8.11 -3.74 -5.98
N ASP A 109 8.05 -3.98 -7.29
CA ASP A 109 7.75 -5.30 -7.85
C ASP A 109 8.79 -6.34 -7.41
N LYS A 110 10.08 -6.01 -7.51
CA LYS A 110 11.16 -6.94 -7.18
C LYS A 110 11.27 -7.23 -5.68
N TYR A 111 11.31 -6.18 -4.85
CA TYR A 111 11.71 -6.30 -3.45
C TYR A 111 10.55 -6.38 -2.47
N ILE A 112 9.32 -6.08 -2.90
CA ILE A 112 8.12 -6.29 -2.11
C ILE A 112 7.30 -7.41 -2.73
N VAL A 113 6.69 -7.19 -3.90
CA VAL A 113 5.77 -8.18 -4.49
C VAL A 113 6.46 -9.53 -4.70
N GLY A 114 7.65 -9.51 -5.30
CA GLY A 114 8.47 -10.70 -5.55
C GLY A 114 8.86 -11.43 -4.27
N GLU A 115 9.16 -10.73 -3.18
CA GLU A 115 9.51 -11.35 -1.90
C GLU A 115 8.31 -12.00 -1.21
N PHE A 116 7.13 -11.38 -1.28
CA PHE A 116 5.88 -11.99 -0.80
C PHE A 116 5.51 -13.23 -1.59
N LEU A 117 5.60 -13.17 -2.93
CA LEU A 117 5.31 -14.32 -3.79
C LEU A 117 6.28 -15.48 -3.55
N LYS A 118 7.58 -15.22 -3.39
CA LYS A 118 8.58 -16.26 -3.07
C LYS A 118 8.36 -16.88 -1.70
N SER A 119 7.85 -16.10 -0.75
CA SER A 119 7.66 -16.55 0.65
C SER A 119 6.36 -17.31 0.84
N GLU A 120 5.38 -17.18 -0.05
CA GLU A 120 4.06 -17.79 0.07
C GLU A 120 4.04 -19.30 0.41
N PRO A 121 4.92 -20.16 -0.16
CA PRO A 121 4.96 -21.57 0.21
C PRO A 121 5.27 -21.83 1.69
N SER A 122 5.97 -20.89 2.36
CA SER A 122 6.25 -20.97 3.81
C SER A 122 5.02 -20.66 4.68
N PHE A 123 3.96 -20.11 4.09
CA PHE A 123 2.66 -19.85 4.72
C PHE A 123 1.62 -20.92 4.34
N ASN A 124 2.05 -22.15 4.05
CA ASN A 124 1.18 -23.30 3.75
C ASN A 124 0.15 -23.06 2.62
N ASN A 125 0.50 -22.20 1.66
CA ASN A 125 -0.38 -21.71 0.62
C ASN A 125 -1.67 -21.05 1.14
N GLU A 126 -1.54 -20.24 2.19
CA GLU A 126 -2.66 -19.47 2.78
C GLU A 126 -2.46 -17.96 2.68
N LEU A 127 -1.29 -17.50 2.21
CA LEU A 127 -0.98 -16.08 2.09
C LEU A 127 -1.69 -15.46 0.87
N VAL A 128 -2.70 -14.63 1.14
CA VAL A 128 -3.37 -13.81 0.12
C VAL A 128 -2.64 -12.48 -0.01
N ILE A 129 -2.26 -12.11 -1.23
CA ILE A 129 -1.49 -10.91 -1.53
C ILE A 129 -2.34 -9.98 -2.39
N CYS A 130 -2.44 -8.71 -2.01
CA CYS A 130 -3.12 -7.70 -2.81
C CYS A 130 -2.21 -6.51 -3.09
N VAL A 131 -2.28 -6.02 -4.33
CA VAL A 131 -1.53 -4.86 -4.81
C VAL A 131 -2.49 -3.88 -5.47
N LEU A 132 -2.43 -2.63 -5.03
CA LEU A 132 -3.12 -1.48 -5.61
C LEU A 132 -2.41 -0.19 -5.18
N PRO A 133 -2.39 0.86 -6.01
CA PRO A 133 -2.20 2.22 -5.53
C PRO A 133 -3.50 2.72 -4.88
N ASP A 134 -3.39 3.74 -4.02
CA ASP A 134 -4.54 4.41 -3.40
C ASP A 134 -5.13 5.52 -4.28
N HIS A 135 -4.30 6.15 -5.12
CA HIS A 135 -4.75 7.08 -6.16
C HIS A 135 -3.77 7.17 -7.36
N PRO A 136 -4.22 7.68 -8.52
CA PRO A 136 -3.33 8.00 -9.63
C PRO A 136 -2.71 9.38 -9.48
N THR A 137 -1.39 9.45 -9.72
CA THR A 137 -0.62 10.70 -9.78
C THR A 137 0.23 10.71 -11.06
N PRO A 138 -0.34 11.13 -12.21
CA PRO A 138 0.36 11.10 -13.49
C PRO A 138 1.52 12.08 -13.53
N CYS A 139 2.71 11.65 -13.97
CA CYS A 139 3.91 12.51 -14.05
C CYS A 139 3.70 13.78 -14.90
N ALA A 140 2.82 13.72 -15.91
CA ALA A 140 2.49 14.86 -16.75
C ALA A 140 1.66 15.93 -16.01
N LEU A 141 0.84 15.51 -15.04
CA LEU A 141 -0.06 16.39 -14.29
C LEU A 141 0.52 16.79 -12.92
N ARG A 142 1.43 15.98 -12.36
CA ARG A 142 2.14 16.25 -11.10
C ARG A 142 1.22 16.48 -9.90
N THR A 143 0.02 15.93 -9.98
CA THR A 143 -1.02 16.04 -8.95
C THR A 143 -1.93 14.82 -9.02
N HIS A 144 -2.67 14.60 -7.94
CA HIS A 144 -3.62 13.50 -7.85
C HIS A 144 -4.79 13.75 -8.79
N ILE A 145 -5.25 12.69 -9.45
CA ILE A 145 -6.52 12.69 -10.20
C ILE A 145 -7.49 11.68 -9.58
N ARG A 146 -8.73 11.66 -10.08
CA ARG A 146 -9.82 10.83 -9.54
C ARG A 146 -10.14 9.61 -10.39
N ASP A 147 -9.26 9.29 -11.35
CA ASP A 147 -9.45 8.12 -12.20
C ASP A 147 -9.35 6.84 -11.36
N PRO A 148 -10.06 5.76 -11.73
CA PRO A 148 -9.94 4.48 -11.05
C PRO A 148 -8.52 3.92 -11.11
N VAL A 149 -8.13 3.19 -10.07
CA VAL A 149 -6.84 2.49 -9.97
C VAL A 149 -7.00 0.99 -10.26
N PRO A 150 -6.02 0.33 -10.90
CA PRO A 150 -6.03 -1.11 -11.02
C PRO A 150 -5.69 -1.75 -9.67
N PHE A 151 -6.27 -2.92 -9.39
CA PHE A 151 -5.84 -3.78 -8.30
C PHE A 151 -5.73 -5.23 -8.76
N VAL A 152 -4.94 -6.01 -8.04
CA VAL A 152 -4.83 -7.46 -8.22
C VAL A 152 -4.87 -8.15 -6.86
N ILE A 153 -5.54 -9.30 -6.81
CA ILE A 153 -5.55 -10.19 -5.66
C ILE A 153 -4.99 -11.53 -6.12
N TYR A 154 -3.84 -11.89 -5.56
CA TYR A 154 -3.31 -13.24 -5.63
C TYR A 154 -3.84 -14.03 -4.43
N ASN A 155 -4.61 -15.08 -4.71
CA ASN A 155 -5.05 -16.03 -3.71
C ASN A 155 -4.65 -17.43 -4.18
N PRO A 156 -3.76 -18.13 -3.45
CA PRO A 156 -3.25 -19.43 -3.87
C PRO A 156 -4.32 -20.53 -3.92
N LYS A 157 -5.43 -20.35 -3.19
CA LYS A 157 -6.59 -21.25 -3.19
C LYS A 157 -7.61 -20.92 -4.30
N SER A 158 -7.41 -19.84 -5.05
CA SER A 158 -8.31 -19.47 -6.16
C SER A 158 -8.14 -20.40 -7.36
N LYS A 159 -9.26 -20.87 -7.90
CA LYS A 159 -9.31 -21.63 -9.16
C LYS A 159 -9.25 -20.73 -10.40
N ILE A 160 -9.47 -19.43 -10.22
CA ILE A 160 -9.45 -18.45 -11.31
C ILE A 160 -8.01 -17.96 -11.43
N GLN A 161 -7.33 -18.40 -12.48
CA GLN A 161 -5.99 -17.93 -12.83
C GLN A 161 -5.97 -17.55 -14.30
N ASN A 162 -5.62 -16.30 -14.60
CA ASN A 162 -5.35 -15.87 -15.96
C ASN A 162 -3.88 -15.46 -16.09
N LYS A 163 -3.05 -16.41 -16.53
CA LYS A 163 -1.60 -16.25 -16.64
C LYS A 163 -1.16 -15.23 -17.71
N ASN A 164 -2.08 -14.78 -18.57
CA ASN A 164 -1.76 -13.87 -19.67
C ASN A 164 -2.03 -12.39 -19.34
N ARG A 165 -2.46 -12.08 -18.11
CA ARG A 165 -2.75 -10.70 -17.70
C ARG A 165 -1.50 -10.03 -17.13
N ILE A 166 -1.32 -8.77 -17.53
CA ILE A 166 -0.29 -7.86 -17.02
C ILE A 166 -0.97 -6.88 -16.08
N PHE A 167 -0.34 -6.55 -14.96
CA PHE A 167 -0.86 -5.52 -14.05
C PHE A 167 -0.62 -4.12 -14.67
N SER A 168 -1.70 -3.49 -15.13
CA SER A 168 -1.70 -2.10 -15.61
C SER A 168 -3.12 -1.53 -15.63
N GLU A 169 -3.25 -0.22 -15.82
CA GLU A 169 -4.54 0.47 -15.92
C GLU A 169 -5.41 -0.10 -17.05
N LYS A 170 -4.81 -0.37 -18.22
CA LYS A 170 -5.49 -0.96 -19.38
C LYS A 170 -6.10 -2.32 -19.05
N PHE A 171 -5.31 -3.24 -18.48
CA PHE A 171 -5.81 -4.57 -18.13
C PHE A 171 -6.72 -4.56 -16.90
N GLY A 172 -6.53 -3.62 -15.97
CA GLY A 172 -7.41 -3.41 -14.81
C GLY A 172 -8.84 -3.06 -15.22
N SER A 173 -9.01 -2.23 -16.26
CA SER A 173 -10.34 -1.84 -16.79
C SER A 173 -11.20 -3.01 -17.30
N ILE A 174 -10.57 -4.15 -17.62
CA ILE A 174 -11.22 -5.37 -18.11
C ILE A 174 -11.07 -6.54 -17.12
N GLY A 175 -10.76 -6.22 -15.87
CA GLY A 175 -10.63 -7.19 -14.78
C GLY A 175 -11.98 -7.80 -14.37
N GLU A 176 -11.94 -9.00 -13.82
CA GLU A 176 -13.13 -9.80 -13.46
C GLU A 176 -13.93 -9.23 -12.27
N PHE A 177 -13.30 -8.43 -11.42
CA PHE A 177 -13.98 -7.77 -10.31
C PHE A 177 -14.83 -6.56 -10.75
N GLY A 178 -14.65 -6.09 -11.99
CA GLY A 178 -15.27 -4.84 -12.46
C GLY A 178 -14.83 -3.62 -11.66
N LEU A 179 -15.60 -2.54 -11.76
CA LEU A 179 -15.34 -1.31 -11.01
C LEU A 179 -15.89 -1.41 -9.59
N ILE A 180 -14.99 -1.43 -8.60
CA ILE A 180 -15.33 -1.32 -7.19
C ILE A 180 -15.35 0.17 -6.80
N LYS A 181 -16.46 0.64 -6.24
CA LYS A 181 -16.70 2.08 -6.01
C LYS A 181 -16.32 2.57 -4.63
N ASP A 182 -16.09 1.66 -3.69
CA ASP A 182 -15.83 2.01 -2.30
C ASP A 182 -14.88 1.01 -1.62
N GLY A 183 -14.16 1.51 -0.61
CA GLY A 183 -13.16 0.74 0.13
C GLY A 183 -13.75 -0.37 1.01
N GLU A 184 -15.03 -0.26 1.43
CA GLU A 184 -15.69 -1.28 2.25
C GLU A 184 -15.94 -2.55 1.44
N THR A 185 -16.50 -2.38 0.24
CA THR A 185 -16.70 -3.47 -0.71
C THR A 185 -15.36 -4.08 -1.09
N PHE A 186 -14.34 -3.25 -1.36
CA PHE A 186 -13.00 -3.73 -1.69
C PHE A 186 -12.40 -4.60 -0.58
N ILE A 187 -12.40 -4.15 0.68
CA ILE A 187 -11.79 -4.92 1.77
C ILE A 187 -12.58 -6.20 2.06
N LYS A 188 -13.91 -6.21 1.93
CA LYS A 188 -14.72 -7.44 2.03
C LYS A 188 -14.32 -8.45 0.95
N ILE A 189 -14.12 -8.01 -0.30
CA ILE A 189 -13.63 -8.87 -1.40
C ILE A 189 -12.26 -9.45 -1.04
N LEU A 190 -11.32 -8.61 -0.60
CA LEU A 190 -9.97 -9.06 -0.22
C LEU A 190 -10.01 -10.11 0.90
N LEU A 191 -10.83 -9.89 1.92
CA LEU A 191 -10.96 -10.78 3.07
C LEU A 191 -11.89 -11.99 2.81
N GLY A 192 -12.47 -12.12 1.61
CA GLY A 192 -13.40 -13.20 1.28
C GLY A 192 -14.70 -13.16 2.09
N LEU A 193 -15.09 -11.99 2.60
CA LEU A 193 -16.31 -11.79 3.37
C LEU A 193 -17.51 -11.62 2.43
N LYS A 194 -18.67 -12.13 2.85
CA LYS A 194 -19.93 -11.89 2.12
C LYS A 194 -20.33 -10.41 2.26
N ASN A 195 -20.83 -9.83 1.17
CA ASN A 195 -21.33 -8.46 1.15
C ASN A 195 -22.54 -8.27 2.04
#